data_AF-A0A8T1RY10-F1
#
_entry.id   AF-A0A8T1RY10-F1
#
_cell.length_a   1.000
_cell.length_b   1.000
_cell.length_c   1.000
_cell.angle_alpha   90.00
_cell.angle_beta   90.00
_cell.angle_gamma   90.00
#
_symmetry.space_group_name_H-M   'P 1'
#
loop_
_entity.id
_entity.type
_entity.pdbx_description
1 polymer ?
#
loop_
_entity_poly.entity_id
_entity_poly.type
_entity_poly.pdbx_seq_one_letter_code
_entity_poly.pdbx_strand_id
1 'polypeptide(L)' 'MKITGAILLLALALCCFYADAAGQAGKGFCSEFKTRPEACTLDYNPVCGTDGKTYSNKCIFCQAVYDNLGSLCFARYGAC' A
#
# COMPACT_ATOMS: atom_id res chain seq x y z
N MET A 1 30.97 24.42 -17.95
CA MET A 1 30.28 23.16 -18.25
C MET A 1 30.59 22.05 -17.22
N LYS A 2 30.44 22.32 -15.92
CA LYS A 2 30.71 21.33 -14.83
C LYS A 2 29.51 21.14 -13.90
N ILE A 3 28.55 22.07 -13.95
CA ILE A 3 27.37 22.11 -13.08
C ILE A 3 26.25 21.21 -13.61
N THR A 4 26.17 21.03 -14.94
CA THR A 4 25.15 20.19 -15.59
C THR A 4 25.22 18.72 -15.18
N GLY A 5 26.44 18.19 -14.96
CA GLY A 5 26.63 16.81 -14.49
C GLY A 5 26.20 16.62 -13.03
N ALA A 6 26.43 17.61 -12.16
CA ALA A 6 26.04 17.56 -10.76
C ALA A 6 24.51 17.62 -10.59
N ILE A 7 23.82 18.43 -11.41
CA ILE A 7 22.35 18.53 -11.40
C ILE A 7 21.71 17.21 -11.83
N LEU A 8 22.27 16.54 -12.86
CA LEU A 8 21.77 15.25 -13.34
C LEU A 8 21.94 14.14 -12.28
N LEU A 9 23.06 14.13 -11.57
CA LEU A 9 23.32 13.17 -10.49
C LEU A 9 22.40 13.39 -9.27
N LEU A 10 22.13 14.64 -8.90
CA LEU A 10 21.17 14.99 -7.84
C LEU A 10 19.73 14.59 -8.20
N ALA A 11 19.32 14.80 -9.46
CA ALA A 11 18.01 14.39 -9.94
C ALA A 11 17.82 12.86 -9.93
N LEU A 12 18.85 12.09 -10.35
CA LEU A 12 18.81 10.63 -10.30
C LEU A 12 18.73 10.10 -8.86
N ALA A 13 19.51 10.69 -7.94
CA ALA A 13 19.48 10.32 -6.53
C ALA A 13 18.10 10.56 -5.90
N LEU A 14 17.48 11.72 -6.18
CA LEU A 14 16.11 12.01 -5.73
C LEU A 14 15.10 10.99 -6.27
N CYS A 15 15.16 10.65 -7.57
CA CYS A 15 14.28 9.63 -8.16
C CYS A 15 14.40 8.26 -7.46
N CYS A 16 15.60 7.85 -7.04
CA CYS A 16 15.80 6.60 -6.29
C CYS A 16 15.15 6.65 -4.90
N PHE A 17 15.22 7.79 -4.19
CA PHE A 17 14.53 7.95 -2.89
C PHE A 17 13.00 7.92 -3.02
N TYR A 18 12.44 8.46 -4.11
CA TYR A 18 11.00 8.43 -4.36
C TYR A 18 10.47 7.04 -4.74
N ALA A 19 11.28 6.21 -5.41
CA ALA A 19 10.89 4.87 -5.84
C ALA A 19 10.65 3.89 -4.67
N ASP A 20 11.41 4.02 -3.58
CA ASP A 20 11.26 3.17 -2.38
C ASP A 20 9.96 3.43 -1.61
N ALA A 21 9.44 4.67 -1.64
CA ALA A 21 8.18 5.00 -0.97
C ALA A 21 6.93 4.39 -1.65
N ALA A 22 7.01 4.09 -2.95
CA ALA A 22 5.90 3.54 -3.71
C ALA A 22 5.83 1.99 -3.64
N GLY A 23 6.95 1.32 -3.35
CA GLY A 23 7.05 -0.14 -3.44
C GLY A 23 6.41 -0.94 -2.30
N GLN A 24 6.10 -0.29 -1.17
CA GLN A 24 5.54 -0.95 0.03
C GLN A 24 4.12 -0.48 0.38
N ALA A 25 3.39 0.07 -0.58
CA ALA A 25 1.98 0.37 -0.39
C ALA A 25 1.19 -0.96 -0.20
N GLY A 26 0.54 -1.12 0.96
CA GLY A 26 -0.43 -2.19 1.25
C GLY A 26 0.10 -3.60 1.56
N LYS A 27 1.30 -4.01 1.10
CA LYS A 27 1.72 -5.42 1.19
C LYS A 27 2.02 -5.93 2.60
N GLY A 28 2.50 -5.08 3.52
CA GLY A 28 2.85 -5.51 4.88
C GLY A 28 1.66 -6.09 5.65
N PHE A 29 0.53 -5.40 5.62
CA PHE A 29 -0.69 -5.82 6.32
C PHE A 29 -1.34 -7.07 5.69
N CYS A 30 -1.19 -7.23 4.38
CA CYS A 30 -1.75 -8.34 3.61
C CYS A 30 -0.75 -9.47 3.33
N SER A 31 0.42 -9.47 3.98
CA SER A 31 1.50 -10.43 3.75
C SER A 31 1.11 -11.91 3.96
N GLU A 32 0.09 -12.15 4.77
CA GLU A 32 -0.51 -13.49 4.98
C GLU A 32 -1.22 -14.02 3.72
N PHE A 33 -1.81 -13.12 2.92
CA PHE A 33 -2.46 -13.46 1.68
C PHE A 33 -1.41 -13.40 0.56
N LYS A 34 -0.96 -14.55 0.06
CA LYS A 34 0.00 -14.62 -1.06
C LYS A 34 -0.62 -14.17 -2.38
N THR A 35 -1.93 -14.34 -2.51
CA THR A 35 -2.76 -14.02 -3.69
C THR A 35 -4.03 -13.29 -3.26
N ARG A 36 -4.78 -12.77 -4.23
CA ARG A 36 -6.10 -12.18 -4.00
C ARG A 36 -7.00 -13.19 -3.27
N PRO A 37 -7.56 -12.85 -2.09
CA PRO A 37 -8.54 -13.69 -1.42
C PRO A 37 -9.81 -13.84 -2.26
N GLU A 38 -10.23 -15.08 -2.52
CA GLU A 38 -11.47 -15.37 -3.24
C GLU A 38 -12.68 -15.50 -2.31
N ALA A 39 -12.44 -15.95 -1.07
CA ALA A 39 -13.46 -16.08 -0.03
C ALA A 39 -12.92 -15.53 1.30
N CYS A 40 -13.81 -14.89 2.06
CA CYS A 40 -13.52 -14.33 3.38
C CYS A 40 -14.57 -14.77 4.39
N THR A 41 -14.17 -14.89 5.66
CA THR A 41 -15.13 -15.13 6.74
C THR A 41 -16.02 -13.91 6.95
N LEU A 42 -17.15 -14.13 7.62
CA LEU A 42 -18.09 -13.07 8.01
C LEU A 42 -17.74 -12.44 9.36
N ASP A 43 -16.54 -12.71 9.90
CA ASP A 43 -16.09 -12.15 11.17
C ASP A 43 -16.01 -10.63 11.06
N TYR A 44 -16.46 -9.94 12.11
CA TYR A 44 -16.43 -8.49 12.19
C TYR A 44 -15.26 -8.02 13.05
N ASN A 45 -14.15 -7.72 12.39
CA ASN A 45 -12.92 -7.19 12.99
C ASN A 45 -12.45 -6.00 12.13
N PRO A 46 -13.12 -4.84 12.25
CA PRO A 46 -13.02 -3.78 11.26
C PRO A 46 -11.62 -3.17 11.17
N VAL A 47 -11.26 -2.74 9.96
CA VAL A 47 -10.01 -2.03 9.67
C VAL A 47 -10.28 -0.83 8.77
N CYS A 48 -9.47 0.21 8.92
CA CYS A 48 -9.55 1.44 8.15
C CYS A 48 -8.47 1.47 7.06
N GLY A 49 -8.88 1.74 5.82
CA GLY A 49 -7.97 1.98 4.70
C GLY A 49 -7.55 3.44 4.58
N THR A 50 -6.44 3.71 3.88
CA THR A 50 -6.01 5.09 3.57
C THR A 50 -6.95 5.82 2.61
N ASP A 51 -7.88 5.10 1.98
CA ASP A 51 -8.99 5.66 1.19
C ASP A 51 -10.16 6.15 2.07
N GLY A 52 -10.03 6.06 3.40
CA GLY A 52 -11.05 6.48 4.36
C GLY A 52 -12.23 5.51 4.48
N LYS A 53 -12.15 4.30 3.89
CA LYS A 53 -13.20 3.29 4.00
C LYS A 53 -12.92 2.30 5.12
N THR A 54 -13.99 1.91 5.80
CA THR A 54 -13.99 0.81 6.76
C THR A 54 -14.24 -0.51 6.04
N TYR A 55 -13.41 -1.50 6.29
CA TYR A 55 -13.54 -2.86 5.79
C TYR A 55 -13.87 -3.79 6.95
N SER A 56 -14.86 -4.66 6.78
CA SER A 56 -15.41 -5.49 7.87
C SER A 56 -14.39 -6.41 8.54
N ASN A 57 -13.36 -6.84 7.80
CA ASN A 57 -12.22 -7.57 8.34
C ASN A 57 -10.99 -7.46 7.43
N LYS A 58 -9.86 -7.99 7.94
CA LYS A 58 -8.57 -8.05 7.24
C LYS A 58 -8.65 -8.70 5.86
N CYS A 59 -9.42 -9.78 5.70
CA CYS A 59 -9.54 -10.48 4.43
C CYS A 59 -10.22 -9.61 3.36
N ILE A 60 -11.35 -9.00 3.71
CA ILE A 60 -12.08 -8.08 2.81
C ILE A 60 -11.23 -6.86 2.45
N PHE A 61 -10.48 -6.31 3.42
CA PHE A 61 -9.50 -5.25 3.15
C PHE A 61 -8.44 -5.70 2.15
N CYS A 62 -7.82 -6.87 2.36
CA CYS A 62 -6.75 -7.36 1.49
C CYS A 62 -7.25 -7.70 0.09
N GLN A 63 -8.49 -8.19 -0.06
CA GLN A 63 -9.12 -8.31 -1.36
C GLN A 63 -9.16 -6.96 -2.10
N ALA A 64 -9.59 -5.90 -1.42
CA ALA A 64 -9.59 -4.55 -2.00
C ALA A 64 -8.17 -4.03 -2.31
N VAL A 65 -7.15 -4.39 -1.51
CA VAL A 65 -5.75 -4.06 -1.82
C VAL A 65 -5.32 -4.68 -3.15
N TYR A 66 -5.65 -5.96 -3.39
CA TYR A 66 -5.38 -6.62 -4.67
C TYR A 66 -6.16 -5.98 -5.83
N ASP A 67 -7.43 -5.63 -5.61
CA ASP A 67 -8.27 -4.99 -6.62
C ASP A 67 -7.78 -3.57 -6.99
N ASN A 68 -7.10 -2.89 -6.05
CA ASN A 68 -6.49 -1.57 -6.25
C ASN A 68 -5.00 -1.64 -6.62
N LEU A 69 -4.50 -2.80 -7.06
CA LEU A 69 -3.09 -3.02 -7.45
C LEU A 69 -2.07 -2.60 -6.38
N GLY A 70 -2.44 -2.68 -5.09
CA GLY A 70 -1.59 -2.29 -3.98
C GLY A 70 -1.60 -0.80 -3.62
N SER A 71 -2.36 0.05 -4.33
CA SER A 71 -2.45 1.49 -4.01
C SER A 71 -3.22 1.80 -2.72
N LEU A 72 -3.97 0.83 -2.19
CA LEU A 72 -4.67 0.92 -0.90
C LEU A 72 -3.77 0.45 0.24
N CYS A 73 -3.55 1.31 1.23
CA CYS A 73 -2.75 1.01 2.42
C CYS A 73 -3.64 0.83 3.65
N PHE A 74 -3.16 0.03 4.60
CA PHE A 74 -3.77 -0.08 5.93
C PHE A 74 -3.50 1.21 6.70
N ALA A 75 -4.53 1.84 7.24
CA ALA A 75 -4.40 3.06 8.05
C ALA A 75 -4.41 2.74 9.55
N ARG A 76 -5.42 2.01 10.04
CA ARG A 76 -5.56 1.64 11.47
C ARG A 76 -6.55 0.51 11.68
N TYR A 77 -6.50 -0.12 12.85
CA TYR A 77 -7.57 -1.01 13.32
C TYR A 77 -8.82 -0.22 13.70
N GLY A 78 -9.99 -0.85 13.60
CA GLY A 78 -11.28 -0.22 13.83
C GLY A 78 -11.87 0.40 12.56
N ALA A 79 -13.03 1.04 12.73
CA ALA A 79 -13.62 1.86 11.69
C ALA A 79 -12.76 3.11 11.40
N CYS A 80 -12.85 3.63 10.18
CA CYS A 80 -12.55 5.03 9.90
C CYS A 80 -13.67 5.89 10.52
#